data_AF-A0A6C0EQC2-F1
#
_entry.id   AF-A0A6C0EQC2-F1
#
_cell.length_a   1.000
_cell.length_b   1.000
_cell.length_c   1.000
_cell.angle_alpha   90.00
_cell.angle_beta   90.00
_cell.angle_gamma   90.00
#
_symmetry.space_group_name_H-M   'P 1'
#
loop_
_entity.id
_entity.type
_entity.pdbx_description
1 polymer ?
#
loop_
_entity_poly.entity_id
_entity_poly.type
_entity_poly.pdbx_seq_one_letter_code
_entity_poly.pdbx_strand_id
1 'polypeptide(L)' 'MSELISNVSESINFDMLKLPIPDIILSLSNEIQLEIFNYLNQLDQYQRTAYFIAYSHLGTSFNIFKSNGYKEWKNKNN' A
#
# COMPACT_ATOMS: atom_id res chain seq x y z
N MET A 1 14.33 20.90 -30.49
CA MET A 1 15.29 19.79 -30.34
C MET A 1 14.75 18.91 -29.23
N SER A 2 14.30 17.71 -29.62
CA SER A 2 13.91 16.56 -28.78
C SER A 2 12.62 16.66 -27.98
N GLU A 3 11.51 16.31 -28.62
CA GLU A 3 10.45 15.50 -27.99
C GLU A 3 11.05 14.17 -27.54
N LEU A 4 10.78 13.73 -26.30
CA LEU A 4 10.64 12.32 -25.93
C LEU A 4 10.13 12.21 -24.47
N ILE A 5 8.80 12.10 -24.36
CA ILE A 5 8.02 11.20 -23.50
C ILE A 5 8.67 10.63 -22.23
N SER A 6 7.98 10.81 -21.12
CA SER A 6 7.60 9.65 -20.31
C SER A 6 6.10 9.73 -20.08
N ASN A 7 5.35 8.90 -20.81
CA ASN A 7 4.10 8.34 -20.30
C ASN A 7 4.41 7.84 -18.89
N VAL A 8 4.07 8.62 -17.87
CA VAL A 8 4.05 8.12 -16.51
C VAL A 8 2.83 7.21 -16.50
N SER A 9 3.02 5.94 -16.84
CA SER A 9 2.20 4.92 -16.19
C SER A 9 2.38 5.21 -14.71
N GLU A 10 1.36 5.78 -14.06
CA GLU A 10 1.35 6.14 -12.63
C GLU A 10 1.51 4.87 -11.78
N SER A 11 2.67 4.24 -11.88
CA SER A 11 3.11 3.16 -11.04
C SER A 11 3.29 3.78 -9.66
N ILE A 12 2.48 3.30 -8.74
CA ILE A 12 2.37 3.86 -7.41
C ILE A 12 3.68 3.60 -6.67
N ASN A 13 4.30 4.68 -6.21
CA ASN A 13 5.63 4.63 -5.63
C ASN A 13 5.54 4.32 -4.12
N PHE A 14 5.49 3.03 -3.79
CA PHE A 14 5.43 2.60 -2.39
C PHE A 14 6.71 2.85 -1.59
N ASP A 15 7.87 3.07 -2.25
CA ASP A 15 9.13 3.35 -1.55
C ASP A 15 9.06 4.61 -0.68
N MET A 16 8.18 5.56 -1.04
CA MET A 16 7.94 6.77 -0.25
C MET A 16 7.39 6.48 1.15
N LEU A 17 6.69 5.36 1.34
CA LEU A 17 6.03 5.03 2.59
C LEU A 17 7.00 4.51 3.65
N LYS A 18 8.20 4.05 3.24
CA LYS A 18 9.18 3.36 4.10
C LYS A 18 8.57 2.17 4.85
N LEU A 19 7.62 1.48 4.21
CA LEU A 19 6.93 0.30 4.74
C LEU A 19 7.20 -0.89 3.82
N PRO A 20 7.35 -2.11 4.37
CA PRO A 20 7.51 -3.30 3.57
C PRO A 20 6.18 -3.63 2.90
N ILE A 21 6.18 -3.77 1.57
CA ILE A 21 4.97 -4.07 0.80
C ILE A 21 5.01 -5.53 0.36
N PRO A 22 3.95 -6.32 0.63
CA PRO A 22 3.85 -7.68 0.10
C PRO A 22 3.82 -7.70 -1.44
N ASP A 23 4.56 -8.61 -2.07
CA ASP A 23 4.61 -8.75 -3.54
C ASP A 23 3.24 -8.95 -4.18
N ILE A 24 2.31 -9.59 -3.46
CA ILE A 24 0.93 -9.78 -3.92
C ILE A 24 0.28 -8.44 -4.26
N ILE A 25 0.65 -7.34 -3.59
CA ILE A 25 0.11 -6.01 -3.88
C ILE A 25 0.56 -5.48 -5.22
N LEU A 26 1.82 -5.74 -5.60
CA LEU A 26 2.40 -5.32 -6.88
C LEU A 26 1.74 -6.02 -8.08
N SER A 27 1.12 -7.18 -7.85
CA SER A 27 0.40 -7.94 -8.88
C SER A 27 -1.06 -7.50 -9.09
N LEU A 28 -1.57 -6.54 -8.29
CA LEU A 28 -2.95 -6.08 -8.36
C LEU A 28 -3.17 -4.97 -9.38
N SER A 29 -4.43 -4.66 -9.66
CA SER A 29 -4.84 -3.49 -10.45
C SER A 29 -4.32 -2.18 -9.85
N ASN A 30 -4.02 -1.19 -10.70
CA ASN A 30 -3.58 0.14 -10.27
C ASN A 30 -4.54 0.81 -9.29
N GLU A 31 -5.86 0.67 -9.50
CA GLU A 31 -6.88 1.22 -8.60
C GLU A 31 -6.71 0.71 -7.17
N ILE A 32 -6.44 -0.59 -7.03
CA ILE A 32 -6.31 -1.23 -5.73
C ILE A 32 -4.96 -0.88 -5.08
N GLN A 33 -3.90 -0.82 -5.87
CA GLN A 33 -2.62 -0.31 -5.41
C GLN A 33 -2.76 1.11 -4.86
N LEU A 34 -3.61 1.95 -5.48
CA LEU A 34 -3.87 3.33 -5.05
C LEU A 34 -4.63 3.39 -3.74
N GLU A 35 -5.68 2.57 -3.59
CA GLU A 35 -6.39 2.44 -2.32
C GLU A 35 -5.42 2.05 -1.19
N ILE A 36 -4.56 1.05 -1.43
CA ILE A 36 -3.61 0.57 -0.43
C ILE A 36 -2.56 1.63 -0.11
N PHE A 37 -2.03 2.32 -1.12
CA PHE A 37 -1.08 3.40 -0.91
C PHE A 37 -1.69 4.51 -0.05
N ASN A 38 -2.92 4.93 -0.36
CA ASN A 38 -3.63 5.96 0.41
C ASN A 38 -3.86 5.52 1.86
N TYR A 39 -4.29 4.28 2.07
CA TYR A 39 -4.43 3.69 3.41
C TYR A 39 -3.11 3.72 4.18
N LEU A 40 -2.02 3.21 3.59
CA LEU A 40 -0.71 3.14 4.22
C LEU A 40 -0.11 4.52 4.48
N ASN A 41 -0.37 5.49 3.61
CA ASN A 41 0.09 6.87 3.75
C ASN A 41 -0.56 7.57 4.95
N GLN A 42 -1.82 7.26 5.24
CA GLN A 42 -2.58 7.83 6.36
C GLN A 42 -2.25 7.18 7.72
N LEU A 43 -1.46 6.11 7.75
CA LEU A 43 -1.12 5.46 9.01
C LEU A 43 -0.25 6.36 9.89
N ASP A 44 -0.65 6.50 11.15
CA ASP A 44 0.15 7.12 12.19
C ASP A 44 1.28 6.19 12.68
N GLN A 45 2.17 6.71 13.53
CA GLN A 45 3.34 5.97 14.02
C GLN A 45 2.96 4.67 14.74
N TYR A 46 1.87 4.66 15.51
CA TYR A 46 1.42 3.46 16.23
C TYR A 46 0.90 2.41 15.25
N GLN A 47 0.08 2.84 14.29
CA GLN A 47 -0.46 1.97 13.26
C GLN A 47 0.64 1.40 12.34
N ARG A 48 1.65 2.21 11.99
CA ARG A 48 2.83 1.75 11.24
C ARG A 48 3.60 0.70 12.02
N THR A 49 3.78 0.87 13.33
CA THR A 49 4.44 -0.13 14.19
C THR A 49 3.64 -1.44 14.23
N ALA A 50 2.33 -1.36 14.41
CA ALA A 50 1.45 -2.52 14.38
C ALA A 50 1.50 -3.24 13.02
N TYR A 51 1.54 -2.48 11.93
CA TYR A 51 1.73 -3.00 10.58
C TYR A 51 3.04 -3.77 10.45
N PHE A 52 4.16 -3.21 10.91
CA PHE A 52 5.46 -3.89 10.89
C PHE A 52 5.44 -5.21 11.67
N ILE A 53 4.83 -5.23 12.87
CA ILE A 53 4.71 -6.44 13.69
C ILE A 53 3.89 -7.50 12.93
N ALA A 54 2.74 -7.11 12.37
CA ALA A 54 1.89 -8.02 11.62
C ALA A 54 2.59 -8.56 10.36
N TYR A 55 3.27 -7.69 9.61
CA TYR A 55 4.06 -8.07 8.44
C TYR A 55 5.20 -9.01 8.83
N SER A 56 5.95 -8.71 9.90
CA SER A 56 7.04 -9.57 10.37
C SER A 56 6.56 -10.93 10.86
N HIS A 57 5.34 -11.02 11.39
CA HIS A 57 4.78 -12.27 11.91
C HIS A 57 4.14 -13.13 10.81
N LEU A 58 3.51 -12.49 9.81
CA LEU A 58 2.76 -13.17 8.75
C LEU A 58 3.57 -13.32 7.45
N GLY A 59 4.61 -12.51 7.25
CA GLY A 59 5.49 -12.54 6.09
C GLY A 59 4.73 -12.55 4.77
N THR A 60 4.97 -13.58 3.96
CA THR A 60 4.31 -13.79 2.66
C THR A 60 2.81 -14.06 2.76
N SER A 61 2.32 -14.45 3.94
CA SER A 61 0.88 -14.65 4.19
C SER A 61 0.16 -13.37 4.61
N PHE A 62 0.89 -12.25 4.77
CA PHE A 62 0.30 -10.99 5.16
C PHE A 62 -0.60 -10.44 4.04
N ASN A 63 -1.87 -10.24 4.35
CA ASN A 63 -2.87 -9.75 3.41
C ASN A 63 -3.54 -8.48 3.95
N ILE A 64 -3.20 -7.35 3.34
CA ILE A 64 -3.69 -6.03 3.75
C ILE A 64 -5.22 -5.96 3.67
N PHE A 65 -5.85 -6.52 2.63
CA PHE A 65 -7.31 -6.51 2.47
C PHE A 65 -8.05 -7.21 3.60
N LYS A 66 -7.46 -8.27 4.14
CA LYS A 66 -8.07 -9.03 5.23
C LYS A 66 -7.82 -8.40 6.59
N SER A 67 -6.86 -7.47 6.69
CA SER A 67 -6.55 -6.77 7.93
C SER A 67 -7.74 -5.93 8.40
N ASN A 68 -7.94 -5.89 9.72
CA ASN A 68 -9.03 -5.12 10.31
C ASN A 68 -8.84 -3.62 10.05
N GLY A 69 -7.60 -3.12 10.15
CA GLY A 69 -7.29 -1.71 9.90
C GLY A 69 -7.68 -1.23 8.50
N TYR A 70 -7.42 -2.04 7.46
CA TYR A 70 -7.81 -1.69 6.09
C TYR A 70 -9.33 -1.69 5.91
N LYS A 71 -10.04 -2.68 6.48
CA LYS A 71 -11.51 -2.74 6.41
C LYS A 71 -12.16 -1.55 7.10
N GLU A 72 -11.69 -1.20 8.30
CA GLU A 72 -12.19 -0.05 9.03
C GLU A 72 -11.90 1.26 8.29
N TRP A 73 -10.71 1.41 7.72
CA TRP A 73 -10.37 2.55 6.88
C TRP A 73 -11.29 2.64 5.66
N LYS A 74 -11.50 1.53 4.96
CA LYS A 74 -12.37 1.48 3.79
C LYS A 74 -13.81 1.87 4.15
N ASN A 75 -14.33 1.38 5.27
CA ASN A 75 -15.67 1.76 5.75
C ASN A 75 -15.81 3.24 6.14
N LYS A 76 -14.71 3.93 6.48
CA LYS A 76 -14.72 5.37 6.78
C LYS A 76 -14.61 6.26 5.54
N ASN A 77 -14.07 5.73 4.44
CA ASN A 77 -13.83 6.45 3.19
C ASN A 77 -14.81 6.06 2.07
N ASN A 78 -15.84 5.26 2.39
CA ASN A 78 -16.97 4.89 1.52
C ASN A 78 -18.24 5.52 2.08
#